data_AF-A0A0U2V1F4-F1
#
_entry.id   AF-A0A0U2V1F4-F1
#
_cell.length_a   1.000
_cell.length_b   1.000
_cell.length_c   1.000
_cell.angle_alpha   90.00
_cell.angle_beta   90.00
_cell.angle_gamma   90.00
#
_symmetry.space_group_name_H-M   'P 1'
#
loop_
_entity.id
_entity.type
_entity.pdbx_description
1 polymer ?
#
loop_
_entity_poly.entity_id
_entity_poly.type
_entity_poly.pdbx_seq_one_letter_code
_entity_poly.pdbx_strand_id
1 'polypeptide(L)'
;MSESSNTNLEQAKQEGKYIRTIRSFVKREGRLTKGQAAAIEKCWPIMGLEHKNGMLDLSEVFGNNNDVVLEIGFGMGKSLVEMAKNAPHLNFIGIEVHRPGVGACLMDADEAGIANLRIFEHDAVEVLADCIADESLTTLQLFFPDPWHKKRHHKRRIVQGEFVEKLRSQLKMGGVFHMATDWENYAEHMLEVMQAAPGFKNQSATNDYVPRPDLRPLTKFEQRGHRLGHGVWDLMFERTK
;
A
#
# COMPACT_ATOMS: atom_id res chain seq x y z
N MET A 1 10.10 -17.45 -16.39
CA MET A 1 10.49 -18.38 -15.29
C MET A 1 10.42 -19.77 -15.89
N SER A 2 11.44 -20.61 -15.73
CA SER A 2 11.43 -21.95 -16.34
C SER A 2 10.42 -22.85 -15.64
N GLU A 3 9.77 -23.76 -16.36
CA GLU A 3 8.81 -24.74 -15.83
C GLU A 3 9.35 -25.48 -14.60
N SER A 4 10.67 -25.75 -14.58
CA SER A 4 11.40 -26.37 -13.47
C SER A 4 11.37 -25.61 -12.14
N SER A 5 11.12 -24.30 -12.16
CA SER A 5 11.03 -23.48 -10.94
C SER A 5 9.66 -23.55 -10.26
N ASN A 6 8.57 -23.72 -11.04
CA ASN A 6 7.22 -23.89 -10.49
C ASN A 6 7.02 -25.29 -9.89
N THR A 7 7.57 -26.34 -10.50
CA THR A 7 7.44 -27.72 -9.99
C THR A 7 8.09 -27.87 -8.61
N ASN A 8 9.23 -27.22 -8.37
CA ASN A 8 9.92 -27.25 -7.08
C ASN A 8 9.18 -26.47 -5.98
N LEU A 9 8.43 -25.42 -6.33
CA LEU A 9 7.62 -24.64 -5.39
C LEU A 9 6.39 -25.41 -4.92
N GLU A 10 5.73 -26.14 -5.82
CA GLU A 10 4.57 -26.98 -5.47
C GLU A 10 4.96 -28.20 -4.64
N GLN A 11 6.05 -28.88 -5.00
CA GLN A 11 6.57 -30.01 -4.22
C GLN A 11 6.97 -29.60 -2.79
N ALA A 12 7.70 -28.49 -2.64
CA ALA A 12 8.10 -28.03 -1.30
C ALA A 12 6.91 -27.51 -0.46
N LYS A 13 5.84 -26.98 -1.08
CA LYS A 13 4.56 -26.70 -0.39
C LYS A 13 3.87 -27.98 0.09
N GLN A 14 3.84 -29.05 -0.73
CA GLN A 14 3.28 -30.35 -0.34
C GLN A 14 4.09 -31.04 0.78
N GLU A 15 5.40 -30.83 0.82
CA GLU A 15 6.29 -31.35 1.86
C GLU A 15 6.27 -30.53 3.17
N GLY A 16 5.43 -29.49 3.28
CA GLY A 16 5.36 -28.64 4.47
C GLY A 16 6.64 -27.83 4.72
N LYS A 17 7.54 -27.70 3.74
CA LYS A 17 8.76 -26.89 3.86
C LYS A 17 8.40 -25.43 3.66
N TYR A 18 8.68 -24.61 4.66
CA TYR A 18 8.53 -23.15 4.56
C TYR A 18 9.49 -22.60 3.49
N ILE A 19 8.95 -22.24 2.32
CA ILE A 19 9.71 -21.57 1.27
C ILE A 19 9.67 -20.08 1.55
N ARG A 20 10.83 -19.49 1.85
CA ARG A 20 10.94 -18.05 2.03
C ARG A 20 10.69 -17.36 0.69
N THR A 21 9.52 -16.75 0.53
CA THR A 21 9.17 -15.96 -0.66
C THR A 21 10.02 -14.69 -0.73
N ILE A 22 10.23 -14.19 -1.94
CA ILE A 22 10.94 -12.93 -2.17
C ILE A 22 10.04 -11.79 -1.66
N ARG A 23 10.45 -11.14 -0.57
CA ARG A 23 9.72 -9.99 -0.02
C ARG A 23 10.03 -8.71 -0.76
N SER A 24 9.03 -7.84 -0.83
CA SER A 24 9.14 -6.53 -1.48
C SER A 24 9.72 -5.43 -0.59
N PHE A 25 9.82 -5.68 0.71
CA PHE A 25 10.33 -4.74 1.71
C PHE A 25 11.55 -5.29 2.46
N VAL A 26 12.27 -4.38 3.12
CA VAL A 26 13.29 -4.72 4.12
C VAL A 26 12.82 -4.27 5.49
N LYS A 27 12.70 -5.22 6.43
CA LYS A 27 12.49 -4.86 7.84
C LYS A 27 13.83 -4.46 8.44
N ARG A 28 14.04 -3.17 8.68
CA ARG A 28 15.13 -2.68 9.55
C ARG A 28 14.53 -2.45 10.91
N GLU A 29 14.95 -3.20 11.92
CA GLU A 29 14.49 -2.99 13.28
C GLU A 29 15.09 -1.69 13.83
N GLY A 30 14.34 -0.60 13.72
CA GLY A 30 14.63 0.65 14.40
C GLY A 30 14.18 0.60 15.87
N ARG A 31 14.86 1.34 16.74
CA ARG A 31 14.38 1.54 18.12
C ARG A 31 13.17 2.47 18.10
N LEU A 32 12.15 2.14 18.88
CA LEU A 32 11.02 3.02 19.14
C LEU A 32 11.46 4.20 20.03
N THR A 33 10.98 5.39 19.71
CA THR A 33 11.00 6.50 20.66
C THR A 33 9.95 6.26 21.77
N LYS A 34 10.11 6.93 22.91
CA LYS A 34 9.13 6.84 24.01
C LYS A 34 7.72 7.23 23.57
N GLY A 35 7.60 8.28 22.75
CA GLY A 35 6.31 8.74 22.20
C GLY A 35 5.65 7.70 21.30
N GLN A 36 6.41 7.11 20.37
CA GLN A 36 5.89 6.04 19.50
C GLN A 36 5.44 4.82 20.28
N ALA A 37 6.20 4.39 21.29
CA ALA A 37 5.83 3.25 22.12
C ALA A 37 4.53 3.51 22.90
N ALA A 38 4.42 4.69 23.53
CA ALA A 38 3.21 5.09 24.26
C ALA A 38 1.99 5.24 23.34
N ALA A 39 2.18 5.77 22.12
CA ALA A 39 1.11 5.89 21.13
C ALA A 39 0.60 4.51 20.67
N ILE A 40 1.49 3.54 20.45
CA ILE A 40 1.10 2.16 20.14
C ILE A 40 0.26 1.58 21.29
N GLU A 41 0.75 1.65 22.52
CA GLU A 41 0.05 1.12 23.69
C GLU A 41 -1.34 1.73 23.86
N LYS A 42 -1.45 3.06 23.73
CA LYS A 42 -2.70 3.80 23.88
C LYS A 42 -3.68 3.54 22.73
N CYS A 43 -3.21 3.58 21.49
CA CYS A 43 -4.09 3.72 20.31
C CYS A 43 -4.32 2.41 19.57
N TRP A 44 -3.43 1.41 19.70
CA TRP A 44 -3.60 0.11 19.04
C TRP A 44 -4.92 -0.59 19.37
N PRO A 45 -5.43 -0.59 20.63
CA PRO A 45 -6.71 -1.21 20.93
C PRO A 45 -7.92 -0.61 20.20
N ILE A 46 -7.78 0.62 19.66
CA ILE A 46 -8.86 1.36 19.01
C ILE A 46 -8.67 1.37 17.48
N MET A 47 -7.44 1.58 17.01
CA MET A 47 -7.12 1.77 15.60
C MET A 47 -6.43 0.55 14.95
N GLY A 48 -5.89 -0.37 15.74
CA GLY A 48 -5.14 -1.53 15.28
C GLY A 48 -6.05 -2.62 14.70
N LEU A 49 -5.61 -3.24 13.61
CA LEU A 49 -6.19 -4.43 13.02
C LEU A 49 -5.16 -5.56 13.03
N GLU A 50 -5.65 -6.77 13.25
CA GLU A 50 -4.82 -7.97 13.42
C GLU A 50 -5.11 -8.97 12.30
N HIS A 51 -4.09 -9.35 11.54
CA HIS A 51 -4.24 -10.28 10.40
C HIS A 51 -4.89 -11.61 10.77
N LYS A 52 -4.59 -12.13 11.97
CA LYS A 52 -5.18 -13.37 12.50
C LYS A 52 -6.71 -13.36 12.61
N ASN A 53 -7.34 -12.18 12.54
CA ASN A 53 -8.80 -12.06 12.58
C ASN A 53 -9.44 -12.42 11.22
N GLY A 54 -8.64 -12.59 10.16
CA GLY A 54 -9.12 -13.00 8.84
C GLY A 54 -9.87 -11.89 8.11
N MET A 55 -10.80 -12.31 7.24
CA MET A 55 -11.57 -11.43 6.37
C MET A 55 -12.38 -10.41 7.18
N LEU A 56 -12.22 -9.12 6.88
CA LEU A 56 -12.92 -8.05 7.58
C LEU A 56 -14.31 -7.77 7.00
N ASP A 57 -15.27 -7.48 7.87
CA ASP A 57 -16.43 -6.66 7.51
C ASP A 57 -16.08 -5.18 7.77
N LEU A 58 -15.86 -4.43 6.68
CA LEU A 58 -15.47 -3.02 6.78
C LEU A 58 -16.57 -2.16 7.43
N SER A 59 -17.84 -2.56 7.30
CA SER A 59 -18.97 -1.84 7.89
C SER A 59 -18.94 -1.95 9.41
N GLU A 60 -18.60 -3.13 9.92
CA GLU A 60 -18.42 -3.36 11.37
C GLU A 60 -17.16 -2.66 11.89
N VAL A 61 -16.04 -2.73 11.15
CA VAL A 61 -14.76 -2.11 11.55
C VAL A 61 -14.88 -0.59 11.75
N PHE A 62 -15.62 0.08 10.86
CA PHE A 62 -15.79 1.53 10.90
C PHE A 62 -17.12 1.99 11.51
N GLY A 63 -18.08 1.09 11.73
CA GLY A 63 -19.43 1.41 12.22
C GLY A 63 -20.27 2.22 11.22
N ASN A 64 -19.93 2.18 9.93
CA ASN A 64 -20.59 2.91 8.85
C ASN A 64 -20.27 2.28 7.49
N ASN A 65 -20.92 2.74 6.41
CA ASN A 65 -20.75 2.21 5.05
C ASN A 65 -19.97 3.16 4.12
N ASN A 66 -19.13 4.03 4.66
CA ASN A 66 -18.35 4.96 3.84
C ASN A 66 -17.32 4.21 2.99
N ASP A 67 -16.97 4.78 1.84
CA ASP A 67 -15.96 4.22 0.96
C ASP A 67 -14.59 4.12 1.64
N VAL A 68 -13.87 3.05 1.34
CA VAL A 68 -12.58 2.74 1.97
C VAL A 68 -11.42 2.98 1.01
N VAL A 69 -10.45 3.77 1.48
CA VAL A 69 -9.14 3.98 0.85
C VAL A 69 -8.10 3.20 1.64
N LEU A 70 -7.28 2.41 0.94
CA LEU A 70 -6.21 1.63 1.57
C LEU A 70 -4.84 2.13 1.10
N GLU A 71 -3.93 2.45 2.02
CA GLU A 71 -2.54 2.83 1.73
C GLU A 71 -1.56 1.72 2.15
N ILE A 72 -0.78 1.22 1.20
CA ILE A 72 0.29 0.24 1.45
C ILE A 72 1.62 0.97 1.65
N GLY A 73 2.31 0.63 2.74
CA GLY A 73 3.64 1.16 3.04
C GLY A 73 3.59 2.65 3.38
N PHE A 74 2.65 3.06 4.22
CA PHE A 74 2.45 4.48 4.59
C PHE A 74 3.66 5.11 5.31
N GLY A 75 4.68 4.32 5.67
CA GLY A 75 5.90 4.80 6.30
C GLY A 75 5.61 5.40 7.66
N MET A 76 5.78 6.73 7.79
CA MET A 76 5.48 7.44 9.05
C MET A 76 4.02 7.90 9.16
N GLY A 77 3.20 7.69 8.13
CA GLY A 77 1.75 7.95 8.18
C GLY A 77 1.31 9.39 7.92
N LYS A 78 2.23 10.32 7.64
CA LYS A 78 1.88 11.74 7.45
C LYS A 78 0.84 11.98 6.35
N SER A 79 1.04 11.36 5.18
CA SER A 79 0.10 11.42 4.06
C SER A 79 -1.25 10.85 4.48
N LEU A 80 -1.24 9.64 5.04
CA LEU A 80 -2.44 8.93 5.50
C LEU A 80 -3.27 9.73 6.50
N VAL A 81 -2.63 10.28 7.54
CA VAL A 81 -3.30 11.08 8.58
C VAL A 81 -3.87 12.37 8.01
N GLU A 82 -3.13 13.05 7.13
CA GLU A 82 -3.62 14.28 6.48
C GLU A 82 -4.81 14.00 5.55
N MET A 83 -4.77 12.92 4.76
CA MET A 83 -5.91 12.49 3.94
C MET A 83 -7.12 12.12 4.81
N ALA A 84 -6.92 11.34 5.87
CA ALA A 84 -7.99 10.96 6.79
C ALA A 84 -8.65 12.17 7.46
N LYS A 85 -7.84 13.16 7.86
CA LYS A 85 -8.31 14.43 8.43
C LYS A 85 -9.14 15.24 7.45
N ASN A 86 -8.70 15.32 6.19
CA ASN A 86 -9.33 16.16 5.18
C ASN A 86 -10.55 15.50 4.52
N ALA A 87 -10.72 14.18 4.67
CA ALA A 87 -11.85 13.43 4.12
C ALA A 87 -12.58 12.60 5.19
N PRO A 88 -13.29 13.23 6.16
CA PRO A 88 -14.01 12.51 7.22
C PRO A 88 -15.19 11.67 6.72
N HIS A 89 -15.59 11.85 5.46
CA HIS A 89 -16.63 11.06 4.78
C HIS A 89 -16.08 9.78 4.13
N LEU A 90 -14.77 9.56 4.17
CA LEU A 90 -14.10 8.33 3.74
C LEU A 90 -13.54 7.61 4.96
N ASN A 91 -13.33 6.31 4.81
CA ASN A 91 -12.59 5.47 5.75
C ASN A 91 -11.21 5.15 5.20
N PHE A 92 -10.22 5.02 6.08
CA PHE A 92 -8.84 4.78 5.71
C PHE A 92 -8.28 3.54 6.41
N ILE A 93 -7.57 2.70 5.65
CA ILE A 93 -6.77 1.60 6.17
C ILE A 93 -5.31 1.81 5.76
N GLY A 94 -4.41 1.82 6.73
CA GLY A 94 -2.96 1.80 6.47
C GLY A 94 -2.36 0.43 6.71
N ILE A 95 -1.42 0.00 5.88
CA ILE A 95 -0.60 -1.19 6.13
C ILE A 95 0.88 -0.79 6.18
N GLU A 96 1.58 -1.10 7.26
CA GLU A 96 3.02 -0.85 7.39
C GLU A 96 3.70 -1.97 8.18
N VAL A 97 4.85 -2.45 7.71
CA VAL A 97 5.62 -3.53 8.37
C VAL A 97 6.61 -2.99 9.41
N HIS A 98 6.94 -1.71 9.35
CA HIS A 98 7.91 -1.05 10.20
C HIS A 98 7.24 -0.39 11.41
N ARG A 99 7.35 -1.07 12.56
CA ARG A 99 6.75 -0.66 13.84
C ARG A 99 6.99 0.80 14.27
N PRO A 100 8.19 1.40 14.10
CA PRO A 100 8.36 2.83 14.37
C PRO A 100 7.49 3.75 13.50
N GLY A 101 7.22 3.34 12.26
CA GLY A 101 6.28 4.02 11.37
C GLY A 101 4.84 3.93 11.84
N VAL A 102 4.41 2.74 12.24
CA VAL A 102 3.11 2.50 12.89
C VAL A 102 2.93 3.40 14.12
N GLY A 103 3.91 3.43 15.02
CA GLY A 103 3.84 4.27 16.22
C GLY A 103 3.85 5.77 15.91
N ALA A 104 4.53 6.22 14.85
CA ALA A 104 4.47 7.62 14.42
C ALA A 104 3.08 7.97 13.87
N CYS A 105 2.52 7.10 13.03
CA CYS A 105 1.20 7.28 12.44
C CYS A 105 0.11 7.34 13.51
N LEU A 106 0.12 6.41 14.48
CA LEU A 106 -0.83 6.41 15.59
C LEU A 106 -0.72 7.66 16.47
N MET A 107 0.49 8.14 16.71
CA MET A 107 0.72 9.36 17.48
C MET A 107 0.14 10.59 16.76
N ASP A 108 0.43 10.75 15.47
CA ASP A 108 -0.07 11.86 14.66
C ASP A 108 -1.61 11.77 14.50
N ALA A 109 -2.17 10.55 14.38
CA ALA A 109 -3.61 10.31 14.28
C ALA A 109 -4.36 10.65 15.59
N ASP A 110 -3.81 10.26 16.74
CA ASP A 110 -4.36 10.58 18.07
C ASP A 110 -4.31 12.08 18.34
N GLU A 111 -3.19 12.75 18.04
CA GLU A 111 -3.06 14.21 18.17
C GLU A 111 -4.06 14.96 17.28
N ALA A 112 -4.31 14.46 16.06
CA ALA A 112 -5.26 15.04 15.13
C ALA A 112 -6.73 14.64 15.36
N GLY A 113 -7.00 13.75 16.32
CA GLY A 113 -8.36 13.27 16.64
C GLY A 113 -9.01 12.47 15.51
N ILE A 114 -8.24 11.69 14.75
CA ILE A 114 -8.72 10.92 13.60
C ILE A 114 -9.55 9.72 14.08
N ALA A 115 -10.80 9.61 13.60
CA ALA A 115 -11.71 8.51 13.94
C ALA A 115 -11.89 7.49 12.81
N ASN A 116 -11.65 7.92 11.57
CA ASN A 116 -11.88 7.18 10.31
C ASN A 116 -10.62 6.47 9.80
N LEU A 117 -9.66 6.13 10.67
CA LEU A 117 -8.42 5.44 10.31
C LEU A 117 -8.25 4.13 11.10
N ARG A 118 -7.82 3.08 10.41
CA ARG A 118 -7.37 1.80 10.97
C ARG A 118 -6.03 1.38 10.39
N ILE A 119 -5.25 0.60 11.13
CA ILE A 119 -3.85 0.27 10.75
C ILE A 119 -3.54 -1.20 11.00
N PHE A 120 -2.86 -1.83 10.04
CA PHE A 120 -2.17 -3.11 10.21
C PHE A 120 -0.65 -2.92 10.37
N GLU A 121 -0.05 -3.71 11.28
CA GLU A 121 1.42 -3.92 11.35
C GLU A 121 1.77 -5.27 10.71
N HIS A 122 1.61 -5.41 9.40
CA HIS A 122 1.78 -6.70 8.73
C HIS A 122 2.19 -6.61 7.25
N ASP A 123 2.50 -7.77 6.64
CA ASP A 123 2.79 -7.87 5.21
C ASP A 123 1.53 -7.52 4.40
N ALA A 124 1.64 -6.53 3.51
CA ALA A 124 0.49 -6.06 2.74
C ALA A 124 -0.07 -7.10 1.77
N VAL A 125 0.76 -8.00 1.23
CA VAL A 125 0.28 -9.06 0.34
C VAL A 125 -0.57 -10.06 1.15
N GLU A 126 -0.14 -10.41 2.36
CA GLU A 126 -0.90 -11.30 3.26
C GLU A 126 -2.20 -10.64 3.73
N VAL A 127 -2.16 -9.36 4.15
CA VAL A 127 -3.37 -8.62 4.54
C VAL A 127 -4.37 -8.49 3.38
N LEU A 128 -3.91 -8.15 2.18
CA LEU A 128 -4.80 -8.12 1.02
C LEU A 128 -5.40 -9.51 0.78
N ALA A 129 -4.58 -10.57 0.77
CA ALA A 129 -5.08 -11.90 0.48
C ALA A 129 -6.12 -12.41 1.49
N ASP A 130 -5.90 -12.16 2.78
CA ASP A 130 -6.61 -12.85 3.86
C ASP A 130 -7.63 -11.96 4.59
N CYS A 131 -7.48 -10.63 4.52
CA CYS A 131 -8.27 -9.70 5.33
C CYS A 131 -9.16 -8.74 4.52
N ILE A 132 -8.87 -8.53 3.24
CA ILE A 132 -9.58 -7.53 2.40
C ILE A 132 -10.45 -8.24 1.37
N ALA A 133 -11.76 -8.02 1.49
CA ALA A 133 -12.76 -8.62 0.61
C ALA A 133 -12.66 -8.08 -0.82
N ASP A 134 -13.09 -8.89 -1.77
CA ASP A 134 -13.24 -8.45 -3.16
C ASP A 134 -14.25 -7.28 -3.24
N GLU A 135 -14.00 -6.36 -4.17
CA GLU A 135 -14.87 -5.21 -4.47
C GLU A 135 -15.20 -4.32 -3.25
N SER A 136 -14.27 -4.23 -2.30
CA SER A 136 -14.47 -3.49 -1.05
C SER A 136 -13.80 -2.11 -1.03
N LEU A 137 -12.74 -1.92 -1.81
CA LEU A 137 -11.95 -0.69 -1.82
C LEU A 137 -12.37 0.27 -2.94
N THR A 138 -12.52 1.55 -2.62
CA THR A 138 -12.70 2.59 -3.66
C THR A 138 -11.35 3.00 -4.25
N THR A 139 -10.30 3.01 -3.44
CA THR A 139 -8.94 3.38 -3.86
C THR A 139 -7.90 2.57 -3.10
N LEU A 140 -6.88 2.10 -3.82
CA LEU A 140 -5.65 1.57 -3.24
C LEU A 140 -4.50 2.52 -3.58
N GLN A 141 -3.71 2.88 -2.58
CA GLN A 141 -2.60 3.80 -2.68
C GLN A 141 -1.27 3.09 -2.40
N LEU A 142 -0.26 3.38 -3.22
CA LEU A 142 1.09 2.85 -3.08
C LEU A 142 2.10 3.95 -3.39
N PHE A 143 2.52 4.68 -2.37
CA PHE A 143 3.39 5.84 -2.53
C PHE A 143 4.83 5.52 -2.14
N PHE A 144 5.76 5.82 -3.05
CA PHE A 144 7.20 5.65 -2.89
C PHE A 144 7.63 4.25 -2.41
N PRO A 145 7.11 3.16 -3.01
CA PRO A 145 7.55 1.81 -2.67
C PRO A 145 9.04 1.63 -2.95
N ASP A 146 9.70 0.72 -2.22
CA ASP A 146 11.13 0.44 -2.39
C ASP A 146 11.49 0.22 -3.87
N PRO A 147 12.32 1.09 -4.49
CA PRO A 147 12.54 1.07 -5.94
C PRO A 147 13.49 -0.01 -6.43
N TRP A 148 14.25 -0.61 -5.50
CA TRP A 148 15.19 -1.69 -5.75
C TRP A 148 16.15 -1.39 -6.92
N HIS A 149 16.90 -0.28 -6.84
CA HIS A 149 17.74 0.29 -7.93
C HIS A 149 18.67 -0.69 -8.68
N LYS A 150 19.04 -1.82 -8.07
CA LYS A 150 19.94 -2.80 -8.70
C LYS A 150 19.10 -3.78 -9.51
N LYS A 151 19.41 -3.96 -10.81
CA LYS A 151 18.73 -4.91 -11.72
C LYS A 151 18.45 -6.29 -11.12
N ARG A 152 19.42 -6.86 -10.40
CA ARG A 152 19.28 -8.16 -9.71
C ARG A 152 18.19 -8.21 -8.62
N HIS A 153 17.70 -7.06 -8.17
CA HIS A 153 16.66 -6.92 -7.15
C HIS A 153 15.30 -6.53 -7.73
N HIS A 154 15.15 -6.33 -9.06
CA HIS A 154 13.88 -5.89 -9.64
C HIS A 154 12.71 -6.84 -9.34
N LYS A 155 12.98 -8.15 -9.16
CA LYS A 155 11.97 -9.13 -8.71
C LYS A 155 11.39 -8.87 -7.32
N ARG A 156 11.97 -7.93 -6.55
CA ARG A 156 11.47 -7.48 -5.24
C ARG A 156 10.55 -6.26 -5.36
N ARG A 157 10.46 -5.62 -6.52
CA ARG A 157 9.48 -4.55 -6.73
C ARG A 157 8.09 -5.13 -6.51
N ILE A 158 7.27 -4.47 -5.68
CA ILE A 158 5.93 -4.94 -5.35
C ILE A 158 4.98 -4.88 -6.56
N VAL A 159 5.14 -3.88 -7.43
CA VAL A 159 4.33 -3.76 -8.65
C VAL A 159 4.80 -4.79 -9.67
N GLN A 160 4.08 -5.91 -9.71
CA GLN A 160 4.24 -7.04 -10.63
C GLN A 160 2.86 -7.50 -11.07
N GLY A 161 2.78 -8.23 -12.20
CA GLY A 161 1.50 -8.72 -12.73
C GLY A 161 0.65 -9.48 -11.71
N GLU A 162 1.25 -10.39 -10.92
CA GLU A 162 0.51 -11.15 -9.90
C GLU A 162 -0.09 -10.27 -8.80
N PHE A 163 0.66 -9.27 -8.33
CA PHE A 163 0.19 -8.31 -7.34
C PHE A 163 -0.95 -7.45 -7.90
N VAL A 164 -0.79 -6.98 -9.15
CA VAL A 164 -1.79 -6.16 -9.85
C VAL A 164 -3.08 -6.93 -10.08
N GLU A 165 -2.98 -8.19 -10.48
CA GLU A 165 -4.17 -9.02 -10.69
C GLU A 165 -4.90 -9.29 -9.37
N LYS A 166 -4.17 -9.55 -8.28
CA LYS A 166 -4.78 -9.74 -6.95
C LYS A 166 -5.44 -8.46 -6.44
N LEU A 167 -4.79 -7.31 -6.58
CA LEU A 167 -5.36 -6.04 -6.11
C LEU A 167 -6.60 -5.63 -6.92
N ARG A 168 -6.66 -6.01 -8.21
CA ARG A 168 -7.79 -5.73 -9.09
C ARG A 168 -9.08 -6.27 -8.50
N SER A 169 -9.11 -7.50 -7.98
CA SER A 169 -10.34 -8.09 -7.43
C SER A 169 -10.89 -7.33 -6.22
N GLN A 170 -10.02 -6.62 -5.49
CA GLN A 170 -10.34 -5.91 -4.25
C GLN A 170 -10.87 -4.49 -4.47
N LEU A 171 -10.52 -3.88 -5.59
CA LEU A 171 -11.09 -2.59 -5.98
C LEU A 171 -12.54 -2.77 -6.42
N LYS A 172 -13.42 -1.84 -6.08
CA LYS A 172 -14.75 -1.72 -6.70
C LYS A 172 -14.60 -1.48 -8.19
N MET A 173 -15.64 -1.79 -8.97
CA MET A 173 -15.74 -1.29 -10.34
C MET A 173 -15.67 0.24 -10.34
N GLY A 174 -14.79 0.83 -11.15
CA GLY A 174 -14.49 2.26 -11.11
C GLY A 174 -13.53 2.69 -10.00
N GLY A 175 -13.09 1.76 -9.13
CA GLY A 175 -12.10 2.02 -8.10
C GLY A 175 -10.70 2.24 -8.69
N VAL A 176 -9.84 2.93 -7.97
CA VAL A 176 -8.56 3.42 -8.51
C VAL A 176 -7.36 2.77 -7.80
N PHE A 177 -6.40 2.30 -8.58
CA PHE A 177 -5.04 2.05 -8.09
C PHE A 177 -4.18 3.29 -8.36
N HIS A 178 -3.78 3.98 -7.30
CA HIS A 178 -2.94 5.17 -7.36
C HIS A 178 -1.55 4.88 -6.78
N MET A 179 -0.54 4.94 -7.64
CA MET A 179 0.85 4.74 -7.26
C MET A 179 1.68 5.99 -7.53
N ALA A 180 2.74 6.19 -6.75
CA ALA A 180 3.69 7.27 -6.96
C ALA A 180 5.13 6.79 -6.71
N THR A 181 6.09 7.29 -7.48
CA THR A 181 7.52 7.02 -7.26
C THR A 181 8.37 8.21 -7.69
N ASP A 182 9.52 8.39 -7.06
CA ASP A 182 10.57 9.37 -7.42
C ASP A 182 11.71 8.74 -8.24
N TRP A 183 11.53 7.49 -8.69
CA TRP A 183 12.51 6.76 -9.49
C TRP A 183 11.96 6.45 -10.88
N GLU A 184 12.43 7.17 -11.89
CA GLU A 184 11.95 7.06 -13.29
C GLU A 184 11.92 5.61 -13.79
N ASN A 185 13.01 4.85 -13.57
CA ASN A 185 13.04 3.46 -14.02
C ASN A 185 12.04 2.54 -13.30
N TYR A 186 11.56 2.92 -12.11
CA TYR A 186 10.45 2.21 -11.49
C TYR A 186 9.12 2.71 -12.03
N ALA A 187 8.98 3.99 -12.35
CA ALA A 187 7.80 4.55 -13.01
C ALA A 187 7.56 3.90 -14.38
N GLU A 188 8.60 3.73 -15.20
CA GLU A 188 8.55 3.01 -16.47
C GLU A 188 8.08 1.56 -16.29
N HIS A 189 8.65 0.84 -15.30
CA HIS A 189 8.27 -0.53 -14.97
C HIS A 189 6.82 -0.62 -14.48
N MET A 190 6.39 0.33 -13.64
CA MET A 190 5.02 0.43 -13.17
C MET A 190 4.05 0.62 -14.34
N LEU A 191 4.37 1.53 -15.26
CA LEU A 191 3.57 1.79 -16.46
C LEU A 191 3.47 0.55 -17.35
N GLU A 192 4.60 -0.13 -17.62
CA GLU A 192 4.65 -1.36 -18.43
C GLU A 192 3.75 -2.45 -17.82
N VAL A 193 3.86 -2.71 -16.51
CA VAL A 193 3.05 -3.71 -15.81
C VAL A 193 1.56 -3.34 -15.89
N MET A 194 1.20 -2.08 -15.63
CA MET A 194 -0.20 -1.65 -15.60
C MET A 194 -0.84 -1.59 -16.99
N GLN A 195 -0.09 -1.20 -18.03
CA GLN A 195 -0.58 -1.23 -19.42
C GLN A 195 -0.84 -2.65 -19.93
N ALA A 196 -0.09 -3.64 -19.43
CA ALA A 196 -0.30 -5.05 -19.75
C ALA A 196 -1.42 -5.70 -18.91
N ALA A 197 -1.85 -5.07 -17.81
CA ALA A 197 -2.83 -5.63 -16.90
C ALA A 197 -4.27 -5.51 -17.45
N PRO A 198 -5.03 -6.62 -17.54
CA PRO A 198 -6.42 -6.57 -17.99
C PRO A 198 -7.32 -5.89 -16.96
N GLY A 199 -8.44 -5.32 -17.41
CA GLY A 199 -9.45 -4.72 -16.52
C GLY A 199 -8.98 -3.45 -15.80
N PHE A 200 -7.97 -2.77 -16.34
CA PHE A 200 -7.54 -1.44 -15.90
C PHE A 200 -7.54 -0.46 -17.07
N LYS A 201 -7.90 0.79 -16.78
CA LYS A 201 -7.81 1.92 -17.72
C LYS A 201 -6.91 3.01 -17.13
N ASN A 202 -5.90 3.41 -17.88
CA ASN A 202 -5.04 4.55 -17.50
C ASN A 202 -5.87 5.84 -17.50
N GLN A 203 -5.80 6.62 -16.42
CA GLN A 203 -6.44 7.93 -16.31
C GLN A 203 -5.59 9.06 -16.91
N SER A 204 -4.35 8.79 -17.30
CA SER A 204 -3.50 9.74 -18.03
C SER A 204 -4.05 10.07 -19.42
N ALA A 205 -4.16 11.36 -19.73
CA ALA A 205 -4.54 11.84 -21.07
C ALA A 205 -3.52 11.49 -22.15
N THR A 206 -2.27 11.25 -21.76
CA THR A 206 -1.13 10.92 -22.62
C THR A 206 -0.74 9.45 -22.56
N ASN A 207 -1.56 8.62 -21.89
CA ASN A 207 -1.34 7.18 -21.67
C ASN A 207 -0.05 6.84 -20.91
N ASP A 208 0.53 7.79 -20.18
CA ASP A 208 1.71 7.62 -19.35
C ASP A 208 1.38 7.89 -17.87
N TYR A 209 1.63 9.10 -17.39
CA TYR A 209 1.56 9.54 -16.00
C TYR A 209 0.44 10.58 -15.85
N VAL A 210 -0.03 10.75 -14.62
CA VAL A 210 -1.00 11.80 -14.27
C VAL A 210 -0.31 12.91 -13.48
N PRO A 211 -0.80 14.16 -13.52
CA PRO A 211 -0.38 15.15 -12.53
C PRO A 211 -0.74 14.67 -11.12
N ARG A 212 0.04 15.07 -10.13
CA ARG A 212 -0.29 14.81 -8.72
C ARG A 212 -1.69 15.32 -8.40
N PRO A 213 -2.62 14.47 -7.94
CA PRO A 213 -3.94 14.92 -7.54
C PRO A 213 -3.86 15.71 -6.22
N ASP A 214 -4.75 16.69 -6.04
CA ASP A 214 -4.81 17.51 -4.82
C ASP A 214 -5.02 16.68 -3.55
N LEU A 215 -5.70 15.53 -3.68
CA LEU A 215 -5.95 14.59 -2.60
C LEU A 215 -4.68 13.93 -2.06
N ARG A 216 -3.57 13.91 -2.82
CA ARG A 216 -2.29 13.36 -2.33
C ARG A 216 -1.44 14.47 -1.73
N PRO A 217 -1.26 14.53 -0.39
CA PRO A 217 -0.46 15.57 0.25
C PRO A 217 0.97 15.60 -0.28
N LEU A 218 1.60 16.78 -0.19
CA LEU A 218 2.97 16.95 -0.63
C LEU A 218 3.92 16.30 0.37
N THR A 219 4.57 15.21 -0.02
CA THR A 219 5.42 14.44 0.90
C THR A 219 6.84 15.00 1.00
N LYS A 220 7.57 14.61 2.05
CA LYS A 220 9.00 14.91 2.17
C LYS A 220 9.84 14.34 1.02
N PHE A 221 9.39 13.25 0.40
CA PHE A 221 10.08 12.63 -0.74
C PHE A 221 9.99 13.52 -1.98
N GLU A 222 8.83 14.13 -2.23
CA GLU A 222 8.65 15.04 -3.36
C GLU A 222 9.45 16.33 -3.18
N GLN A 223 9.46 16.88 -1.96
CA GLN A 223 10.31 18.03 -1.63
C GLN A 223 11.79 17.73 -1.90
N ARG A 224 12.21 16.47 -1.69
CA ARG A 224 13.58 16.02 -1.97
C ARG A 224 13.80 15.80 -3.47
N GLY A 225 12.85 15.19 -4.17
CA GLY A 225 12.90 15.00 -5.63
C GLY A 225 13.06 16.33 -6.35
N HIS A 226 12.17 17.29 -6.07
CA HIS A 226 12.26 18.65 -6.62
C HIS A 226 13.60 19.34 -6.32
N ARG A 227 14.13 19.17 -5.10
CA ARG A 227 15.43 19.76 -4.71
C ARG A 227 16.61 19.14 -5.47
N LEU A 228 16.53 17.87 -5.83
CA LEU A 228 17.59 17.12 -6.52
C LEU A 228 17.40 17.08 -8.05
N GLY A 229 16.37 17.73 -8.58
CA GLY A 229 16.04 17.69 -10.01
C GLY A 229 15.46 16.35 -10.48
N HIS A 230 15.03 15.49 -9.56
CA HIS A 230 14.34 14.25 -9.85
C HIS A 230 12.82 14.50 -9.84
N GLY A 231 12.13 14.03 -10.87
CA GLY A 231 10.67 14.10 -10.95
C GLY A 231 9.99 13.19 -9.92
N VAL A 232 8.68 13.35 -9.81
CA VAL A 232 7.78 12.39 -9.15
C VAL A 232 6.76 12.01 -10.19
N TRP A 233 6.56 10.71 -10.35
CA TRP A 233 5.64 10.15 -11.32
C TRP A 233 4.46 9.54 -10.57
N ASP A 234 3.27 10.10 -10.81
CA ASP A 234 2.01 9.52 -10.37
C ASP A 234 1.39 8.71 -11.52
N LEU A 235 0.87 7.54 -11.18
CA LEU A 235 0.08 6.71 -12.10
C LEU A 235 -1.25 6.37 -11.43
N MET A 236 -2.35 6.60 -12.14
CA MET A 236 -3.69 6.27 -11.68
C MET A 236 -4.39 5.42 -12.72
N PHE A 237 -4.79 4.23 -12.31
CA PHE A 237 -5.51 3.27 -13.16
C PHE A 237 -6.85 2.93 -12.52
N GLU A 238 -7.92 3.09 -13.28
CA GLU A 238 -9.27 2.77 -12.88
C GLU A 238 -9.58 1.31 -13.20
N ARG A 239 -10.14 0.55 -12.26
CA ARG A 239 -10.66 -0.79 -12.52
C ARG A 239 -11.87 -0.70 -13.46
N THR A 240 -11.76 -1.35 -14.60
CA THR A 240 -12.84 -1.49 -15.58
C THR A 240 -13.30 -2.94 -15.69
N LYS A 241 -14.27 -3.18 -16.58
CA LYS A 241 -14.75 -4.53 -16.88
C LYS A 241 -13.68 -5.34 -17.61
#